data_AF-X1IF26-F1
#
_entry.id   AF-X1IF26-F1
#
_cell.length_a   1.000
_cell.length_b   1.000
_cell.length_c   1.000
_cell.angle_alpha   90.00
_cell.angle_beta   90.00
_cell.angle_gamma   90.00
#
_symmetry.space_group_name_H-M   'P 1'
#
loop_
_entity.id
_entity.type
_entity.pdbx_description
1 polymer ?
#
loop_
_entity_poly.entity_id
_entity_poly.type
_entity_poly.pdbx_seq_one_letter_code
_entity_poly.pdbx_strand_id
1 'polypeptide(L)' 'MKPNPGKSKSIFVCQQCGKESAKWLGRCPNCQAWNSFVETTVSLSHISPDWSRSRENKPQELSQVEMGSFS' A
#
# COMPACT_ATOMS: atom_id res chain seq x y z
N MET A 1 6.96 22.86 14.03
CA MET A 1 6.53 21.52 14.52
C MET A 1 6.60 20.54 13.34
N LYS A 2 7.34 19.43 13.45
CA LYS A 2 7.41 18.40 12.39
C LYS A 2 6.35 17.33 12.68
N PRO A 3 5.45 16.98 11.73
CA PRO A 3 4.47 15.92 11.93
C PRO A 3 5.19 14.57 12.00
N ASN A 4 4.92 13.79 13.04
CA ASN A 4 5.52 12.49 13.31
C ASN A 4 4.86 11.44 12.38
N PRO A 5 5.58 10.88 11.39
CA PRO A 5 5.04 9.90 10.46
C PRO A 5 5.24 8.51 11.06
N GLY A 6 4.23 7.96 11.73
CA GLY A 6 4.49 6.73 12.47
C GLY A 6 3.30 6.04 13.08
N LYS A 7 2.15 6.03 12.41
CA LYS A 7 1.03 5.21 12.86
C LYS A 7 0.54 4.36 11.71
N SER A 8 1.24 3.25 11.47
CA SER A 8 0.71 2.13 10.71
C SER A 8 -0.58 1.66 11.39
N LYS A 9 -1.68 1.68 10.65
CA LYS A 9 -2.97 1.17 11.16
C LYS A 9 -3.24 -0.16 10.47
N SER A 10 -3.59 -1.17 11.25
CA SER A 10 -4.12 -2.42 10.70
C SER A 10 -5.61 -2.25 10.44
N ILE A 11 -6.04 -2.57 9.23
CA ILE A 11 -7.45 -2.61 8.82
C ILE A 11 -7.76 -4.00 8.24
N PHE A 12 -9.01 -4.44 8.33
CA PHE A 12 -9.47 -5.70 7.75
C PHE A 12 -10.22 -5.41 6.46
N VAL A 13 -9.74 -5.93 5.33
CA VAL A 13 -10.31 -5.73 4.00
C VAL A 13 -10.93 -7.01 3.49
N CYS A 14 -12.19 -6.95 3.05
CA CYS A 14 -12.91 -8.07 2.48
C CYS A 14 -12.39 -8.37 1.06
N GLN A 15 -11.85 -9.56 0.82
CA GLN A 15 -11.32 -10.01 -0.47
C GLN A 15 -12.41 -10.28 -1.52
N GLN A 16 -13.69 -10.29 -1.14
CA GLN A 16 -14.80 -10.56 -2.04
C GLN A 16 -15.43 -9.28 -2.61
N CYS A 17 -15.44 -8.19 -1.85
CA CYS A 17 -16.05 -6.92 -2.29
C CYS A 17 -15.22 -5.67 -2.00
N GLY A 18 -14.05 -5.80 -1.36
CA GLY A 18 -13.17 -4.68 -1.02
C GLY A 18 -13.58 -3.90 0.24
N LYS A 19 -14.62 -4.33 0.98
CA LYS A 19 -15.07 -3.61 2.18
C LYS A 19 -13.99 -3.60 3.26
N GLU A 20 -13.59 -2.42 3.71
CA GLU A 20 -12.68 -2.23 4.85
C GLU A 20 -13.43 -2.13 6.19
N SER A 21 -12.77 -2.54 7.28
CA SER A 21 -13.28 -2.48 8.66
C SER A 21 -12.13 -2.42 9.66
N ALA A 22 -12.24 -1.62 10.72
CA ALA A 22 -11.19 -1.50 11.74
C ALA A 22 -11.06 -2.71 12.69
N LYS A 23 -11.99 -3.67 12.60
CA LYS A 23 -12.02 -4.90 13.38
C LYS A 23 -12.55 -6.05 12.54
N TRP A 24 -12.14 -7.27 12.85
CA TRP A 24 -12.67 -8.46 12.18
C TRP A 24 -14.12 -8.72 12.61
N LEU A 25 -15.03 -8.77 11.64
CA LEU A 25 -16.47 -8.98 11.86
C LEU A 25 -16.93 -10.44 11.64
N GLY A 26 -16.04 -11.36 11.22
CA GLY A 26 -16.37 -12.74 10.81
C GLY A 26 -17.12 -12.84 9.48
N ARG A 27 -18.22 -12.10 9.33
CA ARG A 27 -19.06 -12.00 8.11
C ARG A 27 -19.03 -10.59 7.54
N CYS A 28 -18.88 -10.45 6.22
CA CYS A 28 -18.93 -9.16 5.54
C CYS A 28 -20.37 -8.62 5.48
N PRO A 29 -20.66 -7.38 5.93
CA PRO A 29 -22.00 -6.82 5.87
C PRO A 29 -22.43 -6.39 4.46
N ASN A 30 -21.50 -6.34 3.50
CA ASN A 30 -21.78 -5.90 2.14
C ASN A 30 -22.06 -7.07 1.18
N CYS A 31 -21.20 -8.09 1.18
CA CYS A 31 -21.36 -9.27 0.31
C CYS A 31 -21.81 -10.54 1.06
N GLN A 32 -22.04 -10.46 2.38
CA GLN A 32 -22.44 -11.58 3.24
C GLN A 32 -21.47 -12.77 3.27
N ALA A 33 -20.28 -12.62 2.68
CA ALA A 33 -19.25 -13.66 2.67
C ALA A 33 -18.62 -13.84 4.06
N TRP A 34 -18.34 -15.09 4.40
CA TRP A 34 -17.67 -15.49 5.63
C TRP A 34 -16.17 -15.65 5.40
N ASN A 35 -15.35 -15.42 6.43
CA ASN A 35 -13.89 -15.63 6.39
C ASN A 35 -13.17 -14.93 5.23
N SER A 36 -13.77 -13.86 4.70
CA SER A 36 -13.26 -13.13 3.54
C SER A 36 -12.46 -11.88 3.93
N PHE A 37 -12.42 -11.54 5.22
CA PHE A 37 -11.65 -10.40 5.70
C PHE A 37 -10.19 -10.79 5.90
N VAL A 38 -9.29 -9.98 5.34
CA VAL A 38 -7.84 -10.13 5.46
C VAL A 38 -7.27 -8.87 6.12
N GLU A 39 -6.36 -9.04 7.07
CA GLU A 39 -5.66 -7.92 7.69
C GLU A 39 -4.69 -7.26 6.69
N THR A 40 -4.81 -5.96 6.53
CA THR A 40 -3.99 -5.11 5.65
C THR A 40 -3.42 -3.99 6.49
N THR A 41 -2.09 -3.90 6.52
CA THR A 41 -1.39 -2.79 7.17
C THR A 41 -1.36 -1.60 6.23
N VAL A 42 -2.18 -0.58 6.50
CA VAL A 42 -2.09 0.69 5.77
C VAL A 42 -1.01 1.55 6.43
N SER A 43 0.15 1.60 5.78
CA SER A 43 1.08 2.68 6.02
C SER A 43 0.48 3.94 5.43
N LEU A 44 0.06 4.88 6.28
CA LEU A 44 -0.02 6.29 5.89
C LEU A 44 1.41 6.82 5.71
N SER A 45 2.19 6.16 4.85
CA SER A 45 3.34 6.77 4.22
C SER A 45 2.77 8.01 3.58
N HIS A 46 3.14 9.16 4.15
CA HIS A 46 2.83 10.46 3.59
C HIS A 46 2.79 10.31 2.07
N ILE A 47 1.67 10.65 1.45
CA ILE A 47 1.70 11.23 0.12
C ILE A 47 2.56 12.48 0.30
N SER A 48 3.89 12.30 0.35
CA SER A 48 4.83 13.35 0.09
C SER A 48 4.53 13.64 -1.36
N PRO A 49 3.93 14.79 -1.69
CA PRO A 49 3.77 15.11 -3.09
C PRO A 49 5.20 15.10 -3.65
N ASP A 50 5.42 14.21 -4.62
CA ASP A 50 6.71 13.81 -5.19
C ASP A 50 7.49 14.98 -5.82
N TRP A 51 6.99 16.22 -5.73
CA TRP A 51 7.67 17.39 -6.28
C TRP A 51 8.84 17.90 -5.42
N SER A 52 8.99 17.48 -4.17
CA SER A 52 10.04 18.01 -3.27
C SER A 52 11.37 17.25 -3.28
N ARG A 53 11.55 16.21 -4.12
CA ARG A 53 12.87 15.56 -4.30
C ARG A 53 13.50 15.81 -5.67
N SER A 54 13.10 16.88 -6.38
CA SER A 54 13.82 17.37 -7.57
C SER A 54 14.97 18.34 -7.23
N ARG A 55 15.67 18.13 -6.12
CA ARG A 55 17.06 18.60 -5.99
C ARG A 55 17.91 17.43 -5.52
N GLU A 56 18.73 16.95 -6.45
CA GLU A 56 19.85 16.04 -6.23
C GLU A 56 19.54 14.55 -5.99
N ASN A 57 18.88 13.88 -6.95
CA ASN A 57 19.30 12.52 -7.31
C ASN A 57 18.91 12.25 -8.77
N LYS A 58 19.88 12.23 -9.68
CA LYS A 58 19.69 11.89 -11.10
C LYS A 58 19.73 10.36 -11.23
N PRO A 59 18.60 9.64 -11.42
CA PRO A 59 18.65 8.23 -11.80
C PRO A 59 19.32 8.08 -13.17
N GLN A 60 20.14 7.03 -13.29
CA GLN A 60 21.12 6.80 -14.35
C GLN A 60 20.46 6.48 -15.72
N GLU A 61 21.19 6.72 -16.82
CA GLU A 61 20.71 6.56 -18.20
C GLU A 61 20.42 5.09 -18.57
N LEU A 62 19.36 4.91 -19.38
CA LEU A 62 18.77 3.63 -19.82
C LEU A 62 19.67 2.77 -20.72
N SER A 63 20.94 3.10 -20.88
CA SER A 63 21.87 2.37 -21.76
C SER A 63 22.45 1.10 -21.11
N GLN A 64 22.07 0.80 -19.85
CA GLN A 64 22.68 -0.27 -19.06
C GLN A 64 21.71 -1.42 -18.72
N VAL A 65 20.68 -1.63 -19.55
CA VAL A 65 19.85 -2.85 -19.51
C VAL A 65 20.38 -3.80 -20.58
N GLU A 66 21.33 -4.66 -20.21
CA GLU A 66 21.62 -5.84 -21.01
C GLU A 66 20.47 -6.83 -20.81
N MET A 67 19.72 -7.09 -21.87
CA MET A 67 18.72 -8.14 -21.90
C MET A 67 19.42 -9.50 -21.80
N GLY A 68 19.55 -9.99 -20.57
CA GLY A 68 19.89 -11.37 -20.30
C GLY A 68 18.88 -12.28 -20.98
N SER A 69 19.36 -13.00 -21.99
CA SER A 69 18.67 -14.07 -22.72
C SER A 69 18.07 -15.08 -21.73
N PHE A 70 16.75 -15.02 -21.53
CA PHE A 70 16.02 -16.13 -20.90
C PHE A 70 15.87 -17.23 -21.97
N SER A 71 16.52 -18.38 -21.76
CA SER A 71 16.28 -19.61 -22.56
C SER A 71 14.94 -20.24 -22.22
#